data_AF-A0A963JVT9-F1
#
_entry.id   AF-A0A963JVT9-F1
#
_cell.length_a   1.000
_cell.length_b   1.000
_cell.length_c   1.000
_cell.angle_alpha   90.00
_cell.angle_beta   90.00
_cell.angle_gamma   90.00
#
_symmetry.space_group_name_H-M   'P 1'
#
loop_
_entity.id
_entity.type
_entity.pdbx_description
1 polymer ?
#
loop_
_entity_poly.entity_id
_entity_poly.type
_entity_poly.pdbx_seq_one_letter_code
_entity_poly.pdbx_strand_id
1 'polypeptide(L)' 'MVIERTGLSRSTIFAKLDPTHRCFDPQFPKRIRLGLKAVGWIEREVEEWIKNARILGG' A
#
# COMPACT_ATOMS: atom_id res chain seq x y z
N MET A 1 5.19 8.46 6.35
CA MET A 1 3.90 7.71 6.42
C MET A 1 3.66 6.93 5.11
N VAL A 2 3.28 5.66 5.18
CA VAL A 2 3.21 4.62 4.11
C VAL A 2 4.49 4.39 3.28
N ILE A 3 5.08 5.38 2.61
CA ILE A 3 6.31 5.21 1.81
C ILE A 3 7.46 4.74 2.70
N GLU A 4 7.66 5.40 3.83
CA GLU A 4 8.70 5.03 4.82
C GLU A 4 8.42 3.69 5.50
N ARG A 5 7.14 3.32 5.70
CA ARG A 5 6.76 2.04 6.33
C ARG A 5 6.91 0.86 5.38
N THR A 6 6.56 1.06 4.11
CA THR A 6 6.58 0.03 3.07
C THR A 6 7.90 -0.03 2.30
N GLY A 7 8.72 1.02 2.35
CA GLY A 7 9.94 1.16 1.54
C GLY A 7 9.67 1.39 0.04
N LEU A 8 8.40 1.55 -0.36
CA LEU A 8 8.01 1.64 -1.77
C LEU A 8 7.96 3.09 -2.26
N SER A 9 8.41 3.31 -3.49
CA SER A 9 8.21 4.59 -4.17
C SER A 9 6.73 4.86 -4.46
N ARG A 10 6.36 6.13 -4.58
CA ARG A 10 4.98 6.56 -4.91
C ARG A 10 4.42 5.87 -6.15
N SER A 11 5.22 5.76 -7.22
CA SER A 11 4.82 5.08 -8.46
C SER A 11 4.47 3.61 -8.23
N THR A 12 5.26 2.91 -7.39
CA THR A 12 5.01 1.52 -7.02
C THR A 12 3.74 1.37 -6.20
N ILE A 13 3.46 2.33 -5.30
CA ILE A 13 2.21 2.36 -4.53
C ILE A 13 1.01 2.51 -5.47
N PHE A 14 1.05 3.44 -6.42
CA PHE A 14 -0.03 3.58 -7.41
C PHE A 14 -0.17 2.34 -8.29
N ALA A 15 0.95 1.75 -8.72
CA ALA A 15 0.96 0.51 -9.49
C ALA A 15 0.37 -0.68 -8.73
N LYS A 16 0.53 -0.76 -7.40
CA LYS A 16 -0.10 -1.78 -6.56
C LYS A 16 -1.60 -1.58 -6.37
N LEU A 17 -2.06 -0.33 -6.42
CA LEU A 17 -3.47 0.02 -6.30
C LEU A 17 -4.24 -0.13 -7.62
N ASP A 18 -3.54 -0.18 -8.75
CA ASP A 18 -4.15 -0.22 -10.07
C ASP A 18 -4.37 -1.67 -10.56
N PRO A 19 -5.62 -2.13 -10.74
CA PRO A 19 -5.94 -3.51 -11.12
C PRO A 19 -5.49 -3.88 -12.54
N THR A 20 -5.19 -2.90 -13.38
CA THR A 20 -4.72 -3.14 -14.75
C THR A 20 -3.20 -3.29 -14.81
N HIS A 21 -2.50 -2.87 -13.77
CA HIS A 21 -1.06 -2.95 -13.71
C HIS A 21 -0.60 -4.35 -13.29
N ARG A 22 0.48 -4.85 -13.90
CA ARG A 22 1.10 -6.16 -13.58
C ARG A 22 1.52 -6.33 -12.12
N CYS A 23 1.66 -5.24 -11.39
CA CYS A 23 2.07 -5.20 -9.98
C CYS A 23 0.88 -4.99 -9.04
N PHE A 24 -0.35 -5.05 -9.56
CA PHE A 24 -1.55 -4.96 -8.75
C PHE A 24 -1.48 -5.96 -7.61
N ASP A 25 -1.81 -5.49 -6.42
CA ASP A 25 -1.80 -6.29 -5.23
C ASP A 25 -3.13 -6.06 -4.51
N PRO A 26 -4.09 -6.99 -4.62
CA PRO A 26 -5.41 -6.82 -4.00
C PRO A 26 -5.34 -6.83 -2.47
N GLN A 27 -4.23 -7.28 -1.87
CA GLN A 27 -4.00 -7.22 -0.43
C GLN A 27 -3.35 -5.90 0.01
N PHE A 28 -2.94 -5.05 -0.93
CA PHE A 28 -2.34 -3.77 -0.61
C PHE A 28 -3.37 -2.84 0.06
N PRO A 29 -3.00 -2.13 1.14
CA PRO A 29 -3.91 -1.30 1.91
C PRO A 29 -4.55 -0.20 1.06
N LYS A 30 -5.87 -0.06 1.18
CA LYS A 30 -6.63 0.92 0.40
C LYS A 30 -6.39 2.34 0.94
N ARG A 31 -6.21 3.28 0.01
CA ARG A 31 -6.14 4.71 0.36
C ARG A 31 -7.52 5.21 0.78
N ILE A 32 -7.56 5.96 1.86
CA ILE A 32 -8.75 6.66 2.36
C ILE A 32 -8.60 8.14 2.03
N ARG A 33 -9.63 8.75 1.44
CA ARG A 33 -9.67 10.20 1.22
C ARG A 33 -9.93 10.90 2.55
N LEU A 34 -8.95 11.64 3.03
CA LEU A 34 -9.05 12.48 4.23
C LEU A 34 -9.46 13.92 3.88
N GLY A 35 -9.38 14.30 2.61
CA GLY A 35 -9.83 15.59 2.10
C GLY A 35 -9.62 15.72 0.59
N LEU A 36 -9.74 16.95 0.07
CA LEU A 36 -9.64 17.23 -1.37
C LEU A 36 -8.29 16.83 -1.99
N LYS A 37 -7.19 16.98 -1.23
CA LYS A 37 -5.83 16.62 -1.66
C LYS A 37 -5.12 15.66 -0.70
N ALA A 38 -5.77 15.29 0.40
CA ALA A 38 -5.19 14.47 1.45
C ALA A 38 -5.70 13.03 1.34
N VAL A 39 -4.76 12.09 1.27
CA VAL A 39 -5.04 10.66 1.33
C VAL A 39 -4.27 10.06 2.50
N GLY A 40 -4.93 9.18 3.24
CA GLY A 40 -4.36 8.42 4.34
C GLY A 40 -4.49 6.92 4.11
N TRP A 41 -3.87 6.15 4.99
CA TRP A 41 -3.99 4.70 5.05
C TRP A 41 -4.27 4.30 6.49
N ILE A 42 -5.04 3.23 6.68
CA ILE A 42 -5.20 2.66 8.02
C ILE A 42 -3.87 2.02 8.42
N GLU A 43 -3.31 2.47 9.53
CA GLU A 43 -2.00 2.00 9.99
C GLU A 43 -1.99 0.48 10.23
N ARG A 44 -3.07 -0.06 10.81
CA ARG A 44 -3.21 -1.50 11.03
C ARG A 44 -3.16 -2.29 9.71
N GLU A 45 -3.88 -1.86 8.67
CA GLU A 45 -3.85 -2.54 7.36
C GLU A 45 -2.46 -2.49 6.71
N VAL A 46 -1.75 -1.36 6.82
CA VAL A 46 -0.37 -1.22 6.32
C VAL A 46 0.57 -2.17 7.06
N GLU A 47 0.45 -2.25 8.39
CA GLU A 47 1.27 -3.13 9.19
C GLU A 47 0.98 -4.61 8.93
N GLU A 48 -0.29 -4.99 8.81
CA GLU A 48 -0.69 -6.35 8.44
C GLU A 48 -0.17 -6.72 7.05
N TRP A 49 -0.27 -5.83 6.07
CA TRP A 49 0.28 -6.06 4.74
C TRP A 49 1.80 -6.25 4.78
N ILE A 50 2.54 -5.44 5.54
CA ILE A 50 4.01 -5.60 5.69
C ILE A 50 4.35 -6.94 6.34
N LYS A 51 3.61 -7.36 7.38
CA LYS A 51 3.80 -8.66 8.03
C LYS A 51 3.56 -9.79 7.04
N ASN A 52 2.44 -9.77 6.31
CA ASN A 52 2.12 -10.79 5.30
C ASN A 52 3.12 -10.81 4.13
N ALA A 53 3.51 -9.66 3.60
CA ALA A 53 4.48 -9.54 2.51
C ALA A 53 5.86 -10.11 2.90
N ARG A 54 6.23 -10.01 4.18
CA ARG A 54 7.50 -10.56 4.70
C ARG A 54 7.43 -12.06 4.98
N ILE A 55 6.25 -12.59 5.28
CA ILE A 55 6.00 -14.04 5.44
C ILE A 55 6.04 -14.76 4.08
N LEU A 56 5.60 -14.10 3.00
CA LEU A 56 5.61 -14.66 1.64
C LEU A 56 6.99 -14.67 0.97
N GLY A 57 8.03 -14.14 1.62
CA GLY A 57 9.40 -14.10 1.12
C GLY A 57 10.39 -14.98 1.89
N GLY A 58 9.90 -15.90 2.74
CA GLY A 58 10.69 -16.88 3.49
C GLY A 58 10.65 -18.27 2.87
#